data_AF-A0A351R8X9-F1
#
_entry.id   AF-A0A351R8X9-F1
#
_cell.length_a   1.000
_cell.length_b   1.000
_cell.length_c   1.000
_cell.angle_alpha   90.00
_cell.angle_beta   90.00
_cell.angle_gamma   90.00
#
_symmetry.space_group_name_H-M   'P 1'
#
loop_
_entity.id
_entity.type
_entity.pdbx_description
1 polymer ?
#
loop_
_entity_poly.entity_id
_entity_poly.type
_entity_poly.pdbx_seq_one_letter_code
_entity_poly.pdbx_strand_id
1 'polypeptide(L)' 'DKLGSEAYNQKLSEKRANQVRDYLIAQGIEADRLVAVGKGELVPVVDCDGVKGRKALIECLAPNRRVEIEATRSMEKGCK' A
#
# COMPACT_ATOMS: atom_id res chain seq x y z
N ASP A 1 4.62 -2.90 7.65
CA ASP A 1 4.94 -2.85 9.11
C ASP A 1 6.41 -2.50 9.26
N LYS A 2 6.89 -2.25 10.48
CA LYS A 2 8.26 -1.80 10.76
C LYS A 2 9.30 -2.93 10.89
N LEU A 3 8.95 -4.16 10.47
CA LEU A 3 9.81 -5.33 10.65
C LEU A 3 10.69 -5.53 9.40
N GLY A 4 11.96 -5.13 9.49
CA GLY A 4 12.92 -5.24 8.39
C GLY A 4 13.81 -4.01 8.31
N SER A 5 14.65 -3.90 7.28
CA SER A 5 15.31 -2.64 6.97
C SER A 5 14.40 -1.74 6.14
N GLU A 6 14.56 -0.43 6.27
CA GLU A 6 13.84 0.57 5.48
C GLU A 6 13.94 0.28 3.97
N ALA A 7 15.16 0.06 3.47
CA ALA A 7 15.40 -0.24 2.06
C ALA A 7 14.70 -1.53 1.58
N TYR A 8 14.59 -2.54 2.46
CA TYR A 8 13.85 -3.76 2.15
C TYR A 8 12.34 -3.51 2.13
N ASN A 9 11.83 -2.80 3.14
CA ASN A 9 10.41 -2.48 3.26
C ASN A 9 9.93 -1.59 2.12
N GLN A 10 10.76 -0.64 1.68
CA GLN A 10 10.50 0.19 0.50
C GLN A 10 10.31 -0.68 -0.75
N LYS A 11 11.31 -1.50 -1.10
CA LYS A 11 11.23 -2.42 -2.26
C LYS A 11 10.05 -3.40 -2.17
N LEU A 12 9.76 -3.92 -0.98
CA LEU A 12 8.64 -4.84 -0.77
C LEU A 12 7.29 -4.14 -0.98
N SER A 13 7.15 -2.91 -0.49
CA SER A 13 5.92 -2.12 -0.67
C SER A 13 5.70 -1.75 -2.15
N GLU A 14 6.77 -1.40 -2.88
CA GLU A 14 6.72 -1.12 -4.32
C GLU A 14 6.27 -2.36 -5.11
N LYS A 15 6.86 -3.52 -4.81
CA LYS A 15 6.47 -4.79 -5.44
C LYS A 15 4.98 -5.11 -5.21
N ARG A 16 4.49 -4.93 -3.99
CA ARG A 16 3.07 -5.16 -3.66
C ARG A 16 2.15 -4.18 -4.39
N ALA A 17 2.48 -2.90 -4.41
CA ALA A 17 1.70 -1.88 -5.11
C ALA A 17 1.67 -2.16 -6.63
N ASN A 18 2.81 -2.51 -7.22
CA ASN A 18 2.92 -2.89 -8.62
C ASN A 18 2.08 -4.13 -8.94
N GLN A 19 2.09 -5.16 -8.08
CA GLN A 19 1.31 -6.36 -8.31
C GLN A 19 -0.21 -6.10 -8.30
N VAL A 20 -0.69 -5.19 -7.44
CA VAL A 20 -2.10 -4.75 -7.46
C VAL A 20 -2.40 -3.95 -8.73
N ARG A 21 -1.52 -3.03 -9.14
CA ARG A 21 -1.67 -2.28 -10.40
C ARG A 21 -1.77 -3.23 -11.59
N ASP A 22 -0.85 -4.18 -11.70
CA ASP A 22 -0.78 -5.11 -12.83
C ASP A 22 -2.03 -6.01 -12.87
N TYR A 23 -2.55 -6.40 -11.71
CA TYR A 23 -3.85 -7.09 -11.62
C TYR A 23 -5.00 -6.22 -12.15
N LEU A 24 -5.09 -4.95 -11.75
CA LEU A 24 -6.12 -4.02 -12.21
C LEU A 24 -6.05 -3.76 -13.72
N ILE A 25 -4.83 -3.69 -14.27
CA ILE A 25 -4.61 -3.61 -15.73
C ILE A 25 -5.16 -4.86 -16.41
N ALA A 26 -4.86 -6.05 -15.88
CA ALA A 26 -5.39 -7.30 -16.40
C ALA A 26 -6.92 -7.41 -16.30
N GLN A 27 -7.56 -6.65 -15.39
CA GLN A 27 -9.02 -6.53 -15.30
C GLN A 27 -9.60 -5.46 -16.25
N GLY A 28 -8.78 -4.81 -17.07
CA GLY A 28 -9.21 -3.87 -18.10
C GLY A 28 -9.18 -2.39 -17.71
N ILE A 29 -8.52 -2.01 -16.61
CA ILE A 29 -8.25 -0.60 -16.31
C ILE A 29 -7.00 -0.17 -17.07
N GLU A 30 -7.11 0.90 -17.86
CA GLU A 30 -5.97 1.46 -18.59
C GLU A 30 -4.80 1.82 -17.67
N ALA A 31 -3.59 1.45 -18.08
CA ALA A 31 -2.39 1.57 -17.25
C ALA A 31 -2.01 3.03 -16.92
N ASP A 32 -2.33 3.95 -17.83
CA ASP A 32 -2.10 5.40 -17.68
C ASP A 32 -2.96 6.04 -16.56
N ARG A 33 -4.07 5.39 -16.19
CA ARG A 33 -4.95 5.83 -15.10
C ARG A 33 -4.49 5.35 -13.71
N LEU A 34 -3.46 4.53 -13.64
CA LEU A 34 -3.02 3.88 -12.41
C LEU A 34 -1.60 4.30 -12.03
N VAL A 35 -1.46 4.79 -10.80
CA VAL A 35 -0.15 5.10 -10.20
C VAL A 35 0.07 4.18 -9.01
N ALA A 36 1.18 3.45 -9.00
CA ALA A 36 1.58 2.59 -7.91
C ALA A 36 2.74 3.23 -7.14
N VAL A 37 2.58 3.39 -5.82
CA VAL A 37 3.61 3.96 -4.95
C VAL A 37 3.84 3.04 -3.75
N GLY A 38 5.09 2.64 -3.54
CA GLY A 38 5.49 1.97 -2.32
C GLY A 38 5.76 2.99 -1.21
N LYS A 39 5.07 2.87 -0.08
CA LYS A 39 5.25 3.76 1.09
C LYS A 39 6.17 3.17 2.18
N GLY A 40 6.75 2.00 1.94
CA GLY A 40 7.59 1.29 2.91
C GLY A 40 6.87 1.11 4.25
N GLU A 41 7.52 1.56 5.31
CA GLU A 41 6.99 1.57 6.68
C GLU A 41 6.57 2.97 7.16
N LEU A 42 6.61 3.99 6.30
CA LEU A 42 6.48 5.40 6.65
C LEU A 42 5.05 5.83 7.05
N VAL A 43 4.04 5.01 6.74
CA VAL A 43 2.63 5.30 7.04
C VAL A 43 2.00 4.16 7.85
N PRO A 44 2.37 4.01 9.13
CA PRO A 44 1.78 3.02 10.02
C PRO A 44 0.34 3.42 10.39
N VAL A 45 -0.54 2.43 10.48
CA VAL A 45 -1.89 2.56 11.07
C VAL A 45 -1.84 2.27 12.56
N VAL A 46 -0.97 1.34 12.97
CA VAL A 46 -0.74 0.94 14.36
C VAL A 46 0.75 0.93 14.66
N ASP A 47 1.17 1.35 15.85
CA ASP A 47 2.59 1.36 16.23
C ASP A 47 3.02 0.10 17.00
N CYS A 48 2.10 -0.43 17.83
CA CYS A 48 2.29 -1.63 18.65
C CYS A 48 3.48 -1.54 19.63
N ASP A 49 3.75 -0.35 20.16
CA ASP A 49 4.78 -0.14 21.16
C ASP A 49 4.46 -0.86 22.48
N GLY A 50 5.49 -1.43 23.10
CA GLY A 50 5.35 -2.18 24.36
C GLY A 50 4.82 -3.61 24.22
N VAL A 51 4.42 -4.06 23.02
CA VAL A 51 4.02 -5.45 22.78
C VAL A 51 5.23 -6.37 22.92
N LYS A 52 5.19 -7.27 23.91
CA LYS A 52 6.26 -8.24 24.18
C LYS A 52 6.03 -9.53 23.41
N GLY A 53 7.13 -10.10 22.89
CA GLY A 53 7.11 -11.36 22.17
C GLY A 53 6.86 -11.19 20.68
N ARG A 54 7.69 -11.86 19.87
CA ARG A 54 7.70 -11.69 18.40
C ARG A 54 6.37 -12.04 17.73
N LYS A 55 5.71 -13.11 18.18
CA LYS A 55 4.43 -13.55 17.61
C LYS A 55 3.33 -12.51 17.85
N ALA A 56 3.16 -12.07 19.09
CA ALA A 56 2.19 -11.04 19.46
C ALA A 56 2.45 -9.71 18.73
N LEU A 57 3.73 -9.33 18.55
CA LEU A 57 4.09 -8.13 17.79
C LEU A 57 3.70 -8.24 16.31
N ILE A 58 3.94 -9.40 15.67
CA ILE A 58 3.56 -9.64 14.25
C ILE A 58 2.04 -9.59 14.06
N GLU A 59 1.30 -10.14 15.00
CA GLU A 59 -0.17 -10.12 15.03
C GLU A 59 -0.68 -8.68 15.20
N CYS A 60 -0.13 -7.93 16.17
CA CYS A 60 -0.49 -6.54 16.37
C CYS A 60 -0.20 -5.66 15.14
N LEU A 61 0.97 -5.84 14.51
CA LEU A 61 1.39 -5.06 13.33
C LEU A 61 0.69 -5.47 12.03
N ALA A 62 -0.17 -6.49 12.04
CA ALA A 62 -0.84 -7.00 10.85
C ALA A 62 -1.58 -5.94 10.01
N PRO A 63 -2.27 -4.94 10.60
CA PRO A 63 -2.93 -3.87 9.83
C PRO A 63 -1.97 -3.04 8.97
N ASN A 64 -0.68 -2.97 9.31
CA ASN A 64 0.32 -2.23 8.55
C ASN A 64 0.81 -2.98 7.29
N ARG A 65 0.36 -4.21 7.04
CA ARG A 65 0.70 -4.99 5.84
C ARG A 65 -0.46 -4.95 4.84
N ARG A 66 -0.72 -3.77 4.26
CA ARG A 66 -1.85 -3.51 3.38
C ARG A 66 -1.45 -2.78 2.10
N VAL A 67 -2.34 -2.76 1.12
CA VAL A 67 -2.31 -1.87 -0.04
C VAL A 67 -3.60 -1.05 -0.03
N GLU A 68 -3.48 0.26 -0.15
CA GLU A 68 -4.63 1.18 -0.24
C GLU A 68 -4.83 1.58 -1.70
N ILE A 69 -6.09 1.64 -2.14
CA ILE A 69 -6.48 2.05 -3.49
C ILE A 69 -7.37 3.28 -3.34
N GLU A 70 -6.91 4.40 -3.90
CA GLU A 70 -7.66 5.65 -3.95
C GLU A 70 -8.05 5.94 -5.39
N ALA A 71 -9.34 6.21 -5.65
CA ALA A 71 -9.85 6.51 -6.98
C ALA A 71 -10.53 7.88 -6.98
N THR A 72 -10.06 8.78 -7.84
CA THR A 72 -10.66 10.11 -8.04
C THR A 72 -11.41 10.15 -9.36
N ARG A 73 -12.56 10.83 -9.37
CA ARG A 73 -13.34 11.10 -10.58
C ARG A 73 -13.36 12.60 -10.83
N SER A 74 -12.79 13.06 -11.93
CA SER A 74 -13.03 14.40 -12.46
C SER A 74 -14.30 14.36 -13.31
N MET A 75 -15.30 15.16 -12.94
CA MET A 75 -16.46 15.43 -13.77
C MET A 75 -16.14 16.69 -14.57
N GLU A 76 -15.82 16.56 -15.85
CA GLU A 76 -15.82 17.71 -16.74
C GLU A 76 -17.27 18.17 -16.91
N LYS A 77 -17.57 19.38 -16.44
CA LYS A 77 -18.84 20.03 -16.78
C LYS A 77 -18.79 20.31 -18.28
N GLY A 78 -19.42 19.45 -19.07
CA GLY A 78 -19.68 19.72 -20.48
C GLY A 78 -20.30 21.12 -20.61
N CYS A 79 -19.75 21.91 -21.52
CA CYS A 79 -20.26 23.25 -21.83
C CYS A 79 -21.77 23.19 -22.14
N LYS A 80 -22.50 24.21 -21.67
CA LYS A 80 -23.90 24.46 -22.05
C LYS A 80 -24.01 24.78 -23.53
#